data_AF-A0A8S2V9I8-F1
#
_entry.id   AF-A0A8S2V9I8-F1
#
_cell.length_a   1.000
_cell.length_b   1.000
_cell.length_c   1.000
_cell.angle_alpha   90.00
_cell.angle_beta   90.00
_cell.angle_gamma   90.00
#
_symmetry.space_group_name_H-M   'P 1'
#
loop_
_entity.id
_entity.type
_entity.pdbx_description
1 polymer ?
#
loop_
_entity_poly.entity_id
_entity_poly.type
_entity_poly.pdbx_seq_one_letter_code
_entity_poly.pdbx_strand_id
1 'polypeptide(L)'
;MERNANAYSELFYHCIQVLNEYDHSISEETFLEQYFQDNKVPNEAFVSTILLDCIRHSTLLKTVTDIFYATDGINIRKSEQNIYKIIAYLIFYQLDTVGFKLLRGFIDSVQLNRVHQFLKFLVDEEHLEAIQKECMKLYEQEYIDEKIGRVIKTYLPDLRAILLDLSDAVEGRT
;
A
#
# COMPACT_ATOMS: atom_id res chain seq x y z
N MET A 1 16.31 -4.80 18.46
CA MET A 1 15.47 -4.19 17.38
C MET A 1 14.73 -5.25 16.56
N GLU A 2 15.17 -6.52 16.51
CA GLU A 2 14.53 -7.61 15.74
C GLU A 2 13.07 -7.95 16.11
N ARG A 3 12.64 -7.73 17.36
CA ARG A 3 11.29 -8.13 17.82
C ARG A 3 10.14 -7.39 17.12
N ASN A 4 10.37 -6.15 16.65
CA ASN A 4 9.35 -5.36 15.93
C ASN A 4 9.31 -5.67 14.43
N ALA A 5 10.45 -5.99 13.80
CA ALA A 5 10.49 -6.34 12.39
C ALA A 5 9.69 -7.64 12.11
N ASN A 6 9.78 -8.61 13.04
CA ASN A 6 9.01 -9.85 12.94
C ASN A 6 7.49 -9.61 13.04
N ALA A 7 7.05 -8.75 13.95
CA ALA A 7 5.62 -8.45 14.14
C ALA A 7 5.00 -7.70 12.94
N TYR A 8 5.72 -6.74 12.34
CA TYR A 8 5.26 -6.07 11.12
C TYR A 8 5.23 -7.02 9.92
N SER A 9 6.20 -7.93 9.82
CA SER A 9 6.25 -8.91 8.74
C SER A 9 5.10 -9.90 8.80
N GLU A 10 4.81 -10.45 9.99
CA GLU A 10 3.67 -11.33 10.21
C GLU A 10 2.33 -10.61 9.94
N LEU A 11 2.15 -9.40 10.46
CA LEU A 11 0.93 -8.63 10.22
C LEU A 11 0.74 -8.32 8.72
N PHE A 12 1.79 -7.85 8.04
CA PHE A 12 1.71 -7.49 6.64
C PHE A 12 1.50 -8.71 5.74
N TYR A 13 2.10 -9.85 6.10
CA TYR A 13 1.84 -11.13 5.44
C TYR A 13 0.35 -11.45 5.43
N HIS A 14 -0.33 -11.34 6.58
CA HIS A 14 -1.77 -11.61 6.65
C HIS A 14 -2.60 -10.59 5.85
N CYS A 15 -2.23 -9.31 5.85
CA CYS A 15 -2.87 -8.29 5.00
C CYS A 15 -2.79 -8.65 3.50
N ILE A 16 -1.65 -9.20 3.06
CA ILE A 16 -1.46 -9.64 1.68
C ILE A 16 -2.29 -10.89 1.37
N GLN A 17 -2.28 -11.88 2.27
CA GLN A 17 -3.00 -13.15 2.06
C GLN A 17 -4.50 -12.93 1.95
N VAL A 18 -5.12 -12.13 2.83
CA VAL A 18 -6.57 -11.90 2.74
C VAL A 18 -6.98 -11.27 1.41
N LEU A 19 -6.14 -10.42 0.80
CA LEU A 19 -6.39 -9.85 -0.52
C LEU A 19 -6.08 -10.79 -1.68
N ASN A 20 -5.23 -11.81 -1.47
CA ASN A 20 -4.92 -12.83 -2.48
C ASN A 20 -5.99 -13.93 -2.51
N GLU A 21 -6.52 -14.30 -1.36
CA GLU A 21 -7.42 -15.44 -1.18
C GLU A 21 -8.90 -15.07 -1.32
N TYR A 22 -9.28 -13.83 -1.03
CA TYR A 22 -10.67 -13.40 -1.18
C TYR A 22 -11.08 -13.32 -2.65
N ASP A 23 -12.05 -14.16 -3.05
CA ASP A 23 -12.49 -14.34 -4.44
C ASP A 23 -13.93 -13.86 -4.70
N HIS A 24 -14.56 -13.18 -3.72
CA HIS A 24 -15.96 -12.71 -3.75
C HIS A 24 -17.02 -13.83 -3.82
N SER A 25 -16.66 -15.10 -3.62
CA SER A 25 -17.63 -16.21 -3.63
C SER A 25 -18.53 -16.25 -2.40
N ILE A 26 -18.03 -15.73 -1.28
CA ILE A 26 -18.71 -15.60 0.02
C ILE A 26 -18.62 -14.15 0.51
N SER A 27 -19.41 -13.80 1.54
CA SER A 27 -19.32 -12.46 2.13
C SER A 27 -17.95 -12.21 2.77
N GLU A 28 -17.55 -10.94 2.85
CA GLU A 28 -16.28 -10.54 3.48
C GLU A 28 -16.22 -11.02 4.94
N GLU A 29 -17.33 -10.93 5.67
CA GLU A 29 -17.46 -11.38 7.05
C GLU A 29 -17.21 -12.89 7.16
N THR A 30 -17.91 -13.70 6.34
CA THR A 30 -17.75 -15.16 6.35
C THR A 30 -16.31 -15.56 6.00
N PHE A 31 -15.71 -14.91 5.02
CA PHE A 31 -14.33 -15.16 4.62
C PHE A 31 -13.35 -14.84 5.74
N LEU A 32 -13.46 -13.66 6.36
CA LEU A 32 -12.57 -13.23 7.44
C LEU A 32 -12.71 -14.14 8.66
N GLU A 33 -13.93 -14.53 9.02
CA GLU A 33 -14.17 -15.50 10.12
C GLU A 33 -13.46 -16.83 9.87
N GLN A 34 -13.58 -17.40 8.67
CA GLN A 34 -12.90 -18.64 8.30
C GLN A 34 -11.38 -18.46 8.31
N TYR A 35 -10.89 -17.38 7.69
CA TYR A 35 -9.46 -17.10 7.63
C TYR A 35 -8.84 -16.93 9.02
N PHE A 36 -9.52 -16.29 9.97
CA PHE A 36 -9.03 -16.13 11.36
C PHE A 36 -9.16 -17.39 12.21
N GLN A 37 -10.11 -18.28 11.89
CA GLN A 37 -10.17 -19.60 12.52
C GLN A 37 -8.98 -20.48 12.10
N ASP A 38 -8.59 -20.39 10.83
CA ASP A 38 -7.53 -21.21 10.25
C ASP A 38 -6.12 -20.65 10.48
N ASN A 39 -6.00 -19.34 10.74
CA ASN A 39 -4.73 -18.64 10.86
C ASN A 39 -4.61 -17.87 12.19
N LYS A 40 -3.44 -17.93 12.83
CA LYS A 40 -3.15 -17.11 14.02
C LYS A 40 -2.77 -15.69 13.61
N VAL A 41 -3.76 -14.82 13.47
CA VAL A 41 -3.54 -13.43 13.04
C VAL A 41 -3.24 -12.52 14.24
N PRO A 42 -2.13 -11.76 14.24
CA PRO A 42 -1.75 -10.94 15.39
C PRO A 42 -2.66 -9.73 15.64
N ASN A 43 -3.38 -9.25 14.62
CA ASN A 43 -4.34 -8.16 14.73
C ASN A 43 -5.45 -8.30 13.68
N GLU A 44 -6.47 -9.11 14.01
CA GLU A 44 -7.61 -9.40 13.15
C GLU A 44 -8.33 -8.12 12.69
N ALA A 45 -8.61 -7.18 13.60
CA ALA A 45 -9.32 -5.93 13.27
C ALA A 45 -8.59 -5.08 12.22
N PHE A 46 -7.26 -5.01 12.32
CA PHE A 46 -6.45 -4.30 11.34
C PHE A 46 -6.48 -5.02 9.98
N VAL A 47 -6.30 -6.34 9.96
CA VAL A 47 -6.35 -7.14 8.72
C VAL A 47 -7.72 -7.04 8.05
N SER A 48 -8.82 -7.12 8.81
CA SER A 48 -10.17 -6.89 8.30
C SER A 48 -10.32 -5.51 7.68
N THR A 49 -9.84 -4.47 8.36
CA THR A 49 -9.91 -3.10 7.84
C THR A 49 -9.17 -2.96 6.51
N ILE A 50 -7.97 -3.55 6.41
CA ILE A 50 -7.19 -3.55 5.17
C ILE A 50 -7.96 -4.22 4.03
N LEU A 51 -8.52 -5.41 4.25
CA LEU A 51 -9.32 -6.11 3.24
C LEU A 51 -10.51 -5.24 2.80
N LEU A 52 -11.34 -4.84 3.75
CA LEU A 52 -12.60 -4.14 3.50
C LEU A 52 -12.38 -2.80 2.79
N ASP A 53 -11.40 -2.03 3.24
CA ASP A 53 -11.14 -0.71 2.66
C ASP A 53 -10.40 -0.81 1.32
N CYS A 54 -9.55 -1.81 1.11
CA CYS A 54 -8.94 -2.03 -0.22
C CYS A 54 -10.00 -2.46 -1.26
N ILE A 55 -11.03 -3.21 -0.84
CA ILE A 55 -12.20 -3.50 -1.69
C ILE A 55 -12.99 -2.22 -1.96
N ARG A 56 -13.32 -1.46 -0.90
CA ARG A 56 -14.09 -0.21 -0.99
C ARG A 56 -13.43 0.82 -1.91
N HIS A 57 -12.11 0.99 -1.81
CA HIS A 57 -11.34 1.97 -2.58
C HIS A 57 -10.64 1.38 -3.80
N SER A 58 -11.08 0.19 -4.23
CA SER A 58 -10.46 -0.59 -5.31
C SER A 58 -10.29 0.19 -6.61
N THR A 59 -11.24 1.05 -6.98
CA THR A 59 -11.14 1.87 -8.20
C THR A 59 -9.92 2.78 -8.19
N LEU A 60 -9.71 3.61 -7.16
CA LEU A 60 -8.52 4.47 -7.06
C LEU A 60 -7.24 3.65 -6.96
N LEU A 61 -7.22 2.61 -6.11
CA LEU A 61 -6.04 1.76 -5.93
C LEU A 61 -5.67 1.04 -7.23
N LYS A 62 -6.67 0.62 -8.01
CA LYS A 62 -6.47 0.03 -9.32
C LYS A 62 -5.86 1.05 -10.29
N THR A 63 -6.42 2.26 -10.38
CA THR A 63 -5.86 3.33 -11.23
C THR A 63 -4.38 3.59 -10.92
N VAL A 64 -4.03 3.71 -9.64
CA VAL A 64 -2.63 3.88 -9.20
C VAL A 64 -1.77 2.71 -9.69
N THR A 65 -2.20 1.47 -9.46
CA THR A 65 -1.41 0.30 -9.86
C THR A 65 -1.35 0.12 -11.37
N ASP A 66 -2.39 0.45 -12.12
CA ASP A 66 -2.43 0.36 -13.58
C ASP A 66 -1.43 1.32 -14.21
N ILE A 67 -1.39 2.58 -13.72
CA ILE A 67 -0.42 3.58 -14.18
C ILE A 67 1.00 3.09 -13.85
N PHE A 68 1.22 2.61 -12.62
CA PHE A 68 2.52 2.05 -12.23
C PHE A 68 2.98 0.94 -13.16
N TYR A 69 2.14 -0.07 -13.43
CA TYR A 69 2.49 -1.18 -14.32
C TYR A 69 2.70 -0.75 -15.79
N ALA A 70 2.14 0.39 -16.20
CA ALA A 70 2.34 0.95 -17.52
C ALA A 70 3.63 1.78 -17.66
N THR A 71 4.20 2.25 -16.55
CA THR A 71 5.40 3.12 -16.54
C THR A 71 6.61 2.40 -15.93
N ASP A 72 6.77 2.45 -14.61
CA ASP A 72 7.94 1.96 -13.90
C ASP A 72 7.85 0.47 -13.58
N GLY A 73 6.65 -0.06 -13.42
CA GLY A 73 6.36 -1.42 -12.98
C GLY A 73 6.33 -2.47 -14.10
N ILE A 74 6.77 -2.17 -15.33
CA ILE A 74 6.64 -3.05 -16.50
C ILE A 74 7.24 -4.45 -16.26
N ASN A 75 8.35 -4.52 -15.53
CA ASN A 75 9.06 -5.78 -15.24
C ASN A 75 8.65 -6.43 -13.90
N ILE A 76 7.67 -5.85 -13.21
CA ILE A 76 7.20 -6.33 -11.91
C ILE A 76 6.09 -7.35 -12.10
N ARG A 77 6.07 -8.39 -11.26
CA ARG A 77 5.09 -9.47 -11.37
C ARG A 77 3.71 -9.00 -10.90
N LYS A 78 2.68 -9.23 -11.71
CA LYS A 78 1.29 -8.94 -11.34
C LYS A 78 0.82 -9.67 -10.06
N SER A 79 1.40 -10.83 -9.74
CA SER A 79 1.13 -11.54 -8.48
C SER A 79 1.46 -10.72 -7.22
N GLU A 80 2.23 -9.64 -7.36
CA GLU A 80 2.64 -8.75 -6.27
C GLU A 80 1.76 -7.49 -6.19
N GLN A 81 0.76 -7.36 -7.06
CA GLN A 81 -0.12 -6.19 -7.11
C GLN A 81 -0.76 -5.84 -5.76
N ASN A 82 -1.13 -6.84 -4.95
CA ASN A 82 -1.76 -6.59 -3.66
C ASN A 82 -0.81 -5.93 -2.64
N ILE A 83 0.51 -6.13 -2.75
CA ILE A 83 1.50 -5.39 -1.95
C ILE A 83 1.39 -3.89 -2.27
N TYR A 84 1.38 -3.54 -3.55
CA TYR A 84 1.30 -2.16 -4.02
C TYR A 84 -0.05 -1.51 -3.70
N LYS A 85 -1.15 -2.26 -3.79
CA LYS A 85 -2.46 -1.78 -3.36
C LYS A 85 -2.48 -1.43 -1.89
N ILE A 86 -1.94 -2.28 -1.00
CA ILE A 86 -1.91 -1.99 0.43
C ILE A 86 -1.05 -0.75 0.71
N ILE A 87 0.15 -0.66 0.10
CA ILE A 87 1.04 0.50 0.30
C ILE A 87 0.36 1.80 -0.18
N ALA A 88 -0.26 1.78 -1.36
CA ALA A 88 -1.02 2.93 -1.86
C ALA A 88 -2.18 3.29 -0.93
N TYR A 89 -2.94 2.30 -0.45
CA TYR A 89 -4.02 2.53 0.50
C TYR A 89 -3.51 3.19 1.78
N LEU A 90 -2.39 2.72 2.34
CA LEU A 90 -1.81 3.30 3.54
C LEU A 90 -1.44 4.77 3.32
N ILE A 91 -0.83 5.09 2.17
CA ILE A 91 -0.40 6.45 1.85
C ILE A 91 -1.59 7.40 1.60
N PHE A 92 -2.58 6.97 0.80
CA PHE A 92 -3.69 7.84 0.40
C PHE A 92 -4.81 7.95 1.45
N TYR A 93 -4.99 6.94 2.31
CA TYR A 93 -6.16 6.86 3.18
C TYR A 93 -5.83 6.78 4.67
N GLN A 94 -4.71 6.16 5.06
CA GLN A 94 -4.50 5.81 6.46
C GLN A 94 -3.33 6.50 7.14
N LEU A 95 -2.53 7.28 6.42
CA LEU A 95 -1.27 7.81 6.95
C LEU A 95 -1.45 8.69 8.20
N ASP A 96 -2.55 9.45 8.29
CA ASP A 96 -2.90 10.23 9.49
C ASP A 96 -3.25 9.34 10.70
N THR A 97 -3.86 8.19 10.45
CA THR A 97 -4.34 7.27 11.49
C THR A 97 -3.24 6.34 11.98
N VAL A 98 -2.50 5.72 11.05
CA VAL A 98 -1.51 4.69 11.36
C VAL A 98 -0.09 5.23 11.47
N GLY A 99 0.17 6.39 10.87
CA GLY A 99 1.47 7.05 10.85
C GLY A 99 2.53 6.37 9.99
N PHE A 100 3.63 7.10 9.76
CA PHE A 100 4.78 6.64 8.98
C PHE A 100 5.49 5.43 9.61
N LYS A 101 5.39 5.24 10.92
CA LYS A 101 6.03 4.12 11.60
C LYS A 101 5.48 2.78 11.12
N LEU A 102 4.16 2.67 10.96
CA LEU A 102 3.54 1.44 10.46
C LEU A 102 3.91 1.21 8.99
N LEU A 103 3.81 2.25 8.16
CA LEU A 103 4.19 2.20 6.75
C LEU A 103 5.64 1.70 6.60
N ARG A 104 6.58 2.30 7.34
CA ARG A 104 7.99 1.90 7.31
C ARG A 104 8.19 0.46 7.76
N GLY A 105 7.51 0.05 8.84
CA GLY A 105 7.53 -1.34 9.30
C GLY A 105 7.08 -2.34 8.23
N PHE A 106 6.07 -2.01 7.43
CA PHE A 106 5.59 -2.86 6.33
C PHE A 106 6.58 -2.87 5.16
N ILE A 107 7.11 -1.71 4.78
CA ILE A 107 8.12 -1.58 3.73
C ILE A 107 9.36 -2.42 4.07
N ASP A 108 9.86 -2.30 5.30
CA ASP A 108 11.05 -3.03 5.78
C ASP A 108 10.81 -4.55 5.86
N SER A 109 9.54 -4.98 5.88
CA SER A 109 9.14 -6.38 5.98
C SER A 109 9.04 -7.11 4.63
N VAL A 110 9.24 -6.41 3.51
CA VAL A 110 9.19 -6.98 2.16
C VAL A 110 10.48 -6.72 1.39
N GLN A 111 10.59 -7.28 0.18
CA GLN A 111 11.79 -7.13 -0.63
C GLN A 111 12.01 -5.65 -1.03
N LEU A 112 13.04 -5.04 -0.43
CA LEU A 112 13.33 -3.60 -0.50
C LEU A 112 13.37 -3.06 -1.93
N ASN A 113 14.00 -3.77 -2.87
CA ASN A 113 14.10 -3.32 -4.27
C ASN A 113 12.73 -3.10 -4.93
N ARG A 114 11.73 -3.92 -4.57
CA ARG A 114 10.41 -3.91 -5.22
C ARG A 114 9.54 -2.77 -4.71
N VAL A 115 9.63 -2.49 -3.42
CA VAL A 115 8.89 -1.38 -2.80
C VAL A 115 9.58 -0.06 -3.03
N HIS A 116 10.91 -0.04 -3.11
CA HIS A 116 11.68 1.14 -3.51
C HIS A 116 11.19 1.68 -4.85
N GLN A 117 11.05 0.82 -5.87
CA GLN A 117 10.58 1.25 -7.18
C GLN A 117 9.15 1.81 -7.15
N PHE A 118 8.24 1.16 -6.41
CA PHE A 118 6.87 1.64 -6.29
C PHE A 118 6.77 2.95 -5.49
N LEU A 119 7.54 3.09 -4.41
CA LEU A 119 7.58 4.31 -3.63
C LEU A 119 8.19 5.45 -4.44
N LYS A 120 9.26 5.19 -5.21
CA LYS A 120 9.84 6.14 -6.15
C LYS A 120 8.80 6.67 -7.13
N PHE A 121 7.98 5.78 -7.70
CA PHE A 121 6.85 6.15 -8.54
C PHE A 121 5.84 7.03 -7.79
N LEU A 122 5.47 6.67 -6.56
CA LEU A 122 4.47 7.40 -5.76
C LEU A 122 4.93 8.75 -5.20
N VAL A 123 6.23 9.06 -5.19
CA VAL A 123 6.75 10.37 -4.73
C VAL A 123 7.21 11.28 -5.88
N ASP A 124 7.09 10.78 -7.11
CA ASP A 124 7.33 11.54 -8.32
C ASP A 124 6.09 12.40 -8.61
N GLU A 125 6.30 13.70 -8.77
CA GLU A 125 5.22 14.67 -8.95
C GLU A 125 4.50 14.47 -10.29
N GLU A 126 5.22 14.11 -11.38
CA GLU A 126 4.59 13.88 -12.69
C GLU A 126 3.68 12.65 -12.65
N HIS A 127 4.10 11.59 -11.95
CA HIS A 127 3.27 10.42 -11.74
C HIS A 127 2.05 10.70 -10.84
N LEU A 128 2.23 11.46 -9.76
CA LEU A 128 1.11 11.86 -8.90
C LEU A 128 0.09 12.73 -9.64
N GLU A 129 0.55 13.66 -10.49
CA GLU A 129 -0.32 14.46 -11.36
C GLU A 129 -1.07 13.60 -12.39
N ALA A 130 -0.40 12.60 -12.97
CA ALA A 130 -1.04 11.66 -13.89
C ALA A 130 -2.14 10.84 -13.18
N ILE A 131 -1.86 10.33 -11.97
CA ILE A 131 -2.86 9.65 -11.14
C ILE A 131 -4.02 10.60 -10.82
N GLN A 132 -3.72 11.84 -10.38
CA GLN A 132 -4.72 12.84 -10.05
C GLN A 132 -5.67 13.08 -11.24
N LYS A 133 -5.11 13.29 -12.44
CA LYS A 133 -5.87 13.52 -13.67
C LYS A 133 -6.74 12.33 -14.08
N GLU A 134 -6.23 11.11 -13.95
CA GLU A 134 -7.02 9.90 -14.25
C GLU A 134 -8.13 9.71 -13.21
N CYS A 135 -7.87 9.95 -11.93
CA CYS A 135 -8.88 9.82 -10.88
C CYS A 135 -9.95 10.92 -10.95
N MET A 136 -9.64 12.13 -11.41
CA MET A 136 -10.64 13.20 -11.65
C MET A 136 -11.69 12.83 -12.71
N LYS A 137 -11.46 11.80 -13.53
CA LYS A 137 -12.47 11.29 -14.47
C LYS A 137 -13.53 10.42 -13.77
N LEU A 138 -13.23 9.95 -12.56
CA LEU A 138 -14.01 8.95 -11.82
C LEU A 138 -14.59 9.50 -10.52
N TYR A 139 -13.99 10.57 -9.99
CA TYR A 139 -14.30 11.16 -8.69
C TYR A 139 -14.43 12.68 -8.78
N GLU A 140 -15.14 13.27 -7.82
CA GLU A 140 -15.23 14.71 -7.64
C GLU A 140 -13.86 15.32 -7.28
N GLN A 141 -13.65 16.57 -7.70
CA GLN A 141 -12.37 17.26 -7.51
C GLN A 141 -11.99 17.37 -6.03
N GLU A 142 -12.96 17.69 -5.17
CA GLU A 142 -12.78 17.84 -3.72
C GLU A 142 -12.22 16.56 -3.10
N TYR A 143 -12.75 15.41 -3.51
CA TYR A 143 -12.28 14.11 -3.05
C TYR A 143 -10.82 13.86 -3.48
N ILE A 144 -10.48 14.20 -4.72
CA ILE A 144 -9.12 14.01 -5.25
C ILE A 144 -8.11 14.95 -4.62
N ASP A 145 -8.47 16.21 -4.41
CA ASP A 145 -7.62 17.19 -3.73
C ASP A 145 -7.39 16.81 -2.27
N GLU A 146 -8.40 16.24 -1.60
CA GLU A 146 -8.27 15.71 -0.24
C GLU A 146 -7.35 14.50 -0.18
N LYS A 147 -7.49 13.53 -1.10
CA LYS A 147 -6.72 12.27 -1.03
C LYS A 147 -5.34 12.36 -1.68
N ILE A 148 -5.28 12.74 -2.96
CA ILE A 148 -4.01 12.79 -3.71
C ILE A 148 -3.31 14.12 -3.47
N GLY A 149 -4.05 15.23 -3.51
CA GLY A 149 -3.48 16.56 -3.28
C GLY A 149 -2.82 16.69 -1.90
N ARG A 150 -3.33 16.00 -0.88
CA ARG A 150 -2.72 15.96 0.45
C ARG A 150 -1.38 15.23 0.46
N VAL A 151 -1.22 14.13 -0.28
CA VAL A 151 0.06 13.43 -0.39
C VAL A 151 1.13 14.37 -0.93
N ILE A 152 0.79 15.09 -2.03
CA ILE A 152 1.68 16.08 -2.66
C ILE A 152 2.07 17.18 -1.66
N LYS A 153 1.09 17.76 -0.96
CA LYS A 153 1.33 18.94 -0.11
C LYS A 153 1.96 18.63 1.24
N THR A 154 1.71 17.43 1.79
CA THR A 154 1.97 17.15 3.21
C THR A 154 2.97 16.02 3.41
N TYR A 155 2.81 14.91 2.68
CA TYR A 155 3.53 13.68 2.99
C TYR A 155 4.78 13.47 2.13
N LEU A 156 4.92 14.18 1.00
CA LEU A 156 6.08 14.04 0.12
C LEU A 156 7.44 14.16 0.83
N PRO A 157 7.68 15.11 1.76
CA PRO A 157 8.97 15.19 2.44
C PRO A 157 9.32 13.91 3.21
N ASP A 158 8.39 13.38 3.99
CA ASP A 158 8.59 12.15 4.77
C ASP A 158 8.68 10.91 3.89
N LEU A 159 7.85 10.81 2.83
CA LEU A 159 7.92 9.69 1.88
C LEU A 159 9.24 9.70 1.10
N ARG A 160 9.77 10.87 0.75
CA ARG A 160 11.09 11.02 0.13
C ARG A 160 12.23 10.66 1.09
N ALA A 161 12.10 10.97 2.37
CA ALA A 161 13.06 10.52 3.39
C ALA A 161 13.08 8.99 3.50
N ILE A 162 11.92 8.35 3.56
CA ILE A 162 11.82 6.88 3.53
C ILE A 162 12.46 6.33 2.25
N LEU A 163 12.20 6.92 1.09
CA LEU A 163 12.79 6.49 -0.18
C LEU A 163 14.32 6.62 -0.19
N LEU A 164 14.87 7.69 0.39
CA LEU A 164 16.31 7.88 0.49
C LEU A 164 16.94 6.77 1.32
N ASP A 165 16.37 6.49 2.50
CA ASP A 165 16.86 5.41 3.37
C ASP A 165 16.77 4.03 2.69
N LEU A 166 15.70 3.79 1.92
CA LEU A 166 15.58 2.57 1.12
C LEU A 166 16.65 2.50 0.01
N SER A 167 16.99 3.62 -0.60
CA SER A 167 18.02 3.67 -1.66
C SER A 167 19.38 3.26 -1.09
N ASP A 168 19.76 3.80 0.07
CA ASP A 168 21.00 3.43 0.74
C ASP A 168 21.02 1.96 1.16
N ALA A 169 19.88 1.40 1.57
CA ALA A 169 19.75 -0.01 1.90
C ALA A 169 19.87 -0.93 0.66
N VAL A 170 19.27 -0.54 -0.46
CA VAL A 170 19.35 -1.28 -1.74
C VAL A 170 20.78 -1.27 -2.31
N GLU A 171 21.49 -0.15 -2.14
CA GLU A 171 22.86 0.04 -2.62
C GLU A 171 23.94 -0.52 -1.66
N GLY A 172 23.54 -1.09 -0.51
CA GLY A 172 24.43 -1.70 0.47
C GLY A 172 25.28 -0.69 1.27
N ARG A 173 24.77 0.53 1.45
CA ARG A 173 25.45 1.65 2.15
C ARG A 173 25.04 1.79 3.62
N THR A 174 24.30 0.83 4.18
CA THR A 174 23.79 0.81 5.57
C THR A 174 24.35 -0.34 6.38
#